data_AF-A0A7X1GL95-F1
#
_entry.id   AF-A0A7X1GL95-F1
#
_cell.length_a   1.000
_cell.length_b   1.000
_cell.length_c   1.000
_cell.angle_alpha   90.00
_cell.angle_beta   90.00
_cell.angle_gamma   90.00
#
_symmetry.space_group_name_H-M   'P 1'
#
loop_
_entity.id
_entity.type
_entity.pdbx_description
1 polymer ?
#
loop_
_entity_poly.entity_id
_entity_poly.type
_entity_poly.pdbx_seq_one_letter_code
_entity_poly.pdbx_strand_id
1 'polypeptide(L)'
;MEFYLLTLKSGVMERMFSNELPEALRYLDVTVLTRLIFIEIFGFDNSKLDNENIITYSSSEKQAIEAAVSGKCDISFILNPTKIEQVRDIADNGLVMPRKSTYFYPKVITGMVLNKLTL
;
A
#
# COMPACT_ATOMS: atom_id res chain seq x y z
N MET A 1 -22.98 8.84 6.06
CA MET A 1 -21.63 8.27 5.93
C MET A 1 -20.77 8.93 6.98
N GLU A 2 -20.05 8.13 7.77
CA GLU A 2 -19.15 8.63 8.80
C GLU A 2 -17.71 8.45 8.33
N PHE A 3 -16.89 9.47 8.52
CA PHE A 3 -15.47 9.43 8.22
C PHE A 3 -14.71 9.30 9.53
N TYR A 4 -13.72 8.42 9.54
CA TYR A 4 -12.85 8.19 10.68
C TYR A 4 -11.42 8.51 10.30
N LEU A 5 -10.75 9.32 11.11
CA LEU A 5 -9.32 9.56 11.01
C LEU A 5 -8.59 8.54 11.88
N LEU A 6 -7.79 7.68 11.26
CA LEU A 6 -6.94 6.73 11.96
C LEU A 6 -5.53 7.32 12.07
N THR A 7 -4.97 7.31 13.28
CA THR A 7 -3.59 7.70 13.54
C THR A 7 -2.86 6.56 14.21
N LEU A 8 -1.72 6.16 13.64
CA LEU A 8 -0.89 5.12 14.20
C LEU A 8 -0.33 5.55 15.55
N LYS A 9 -0.57 4.75 16.59
CA LYS A 9 0.03 4.97 17.90
C LYS A 9 1.54 4.73 17.83
N SER A 10 2.31 5.63 18.45
CA SER A 10 3.77 5.55 18.49
C SER A 10 4.25 4.19 19.03
N GLY A 11 5.28 3.64 18.39
CA GLY A 11 5.94 2.39 18.81
C GLY A 11 5.14 1.10 18.59
N VAL A 12 3.91 1.15 18.07
CA VAL A 12 3.13 -0.09 17.82
C VAL A 12 3.80 -0.97 16.78
N MET A 13 4.21 -0.39 15.64
CA MET A 13 4.83 -1.16 14.57
C MET A 13 6.20 -1.71 14.99
N GLU A 14 6.97 -0.93 15.75
CA GLU A 14 8.25 -1.36 16.37
C GLU A 14 8.05 -2.62 17.22
N ARG A 15 7.09 -2.56 18.14
CA ARG A 15 6.82 -3.64 19.09
C ARG A 15 6.30 -4.89 18.41
N MET A 16 5.47 -4.76 17.37
CA MET A 16 4.80 -5.89 16.75
C MET A 16 5.59 -6.51 15.60
N PHE A 17 6.35 -5.73 14.84
CA PHE A 17 6.91 -6.19 13.56
C PHE A 17 8.42 -5.96 13.40
N SER A 18 9.14 -5.63 14.48
CA SER A 18 10.59 -5.40 14.41
C SER A 18 11.40 -6.60 13.93
N ASN A 19 10.94 -7.81 14.25
CA ASN A 19 11.62 -9.05 13.87
C ASN A 19 11.27 -9.53 12.45
N GLU A 20 10.25 -8.95 11.81
CA GLU A 20 9.73 -9.40 10.52
C GLU A 20 9.91 -8.36 9.41
N LEU A 21 9.90 -7.07 9.76
CA LEU A 21 9.93 -5.97 8.81
C LEU A 21 11.11 -5.03 9.08
N PRO A 22 11.96 -4.79 8.06
CA PRO A 22 12.93 -3.71 8.08
C PRO A 22 12.28 -2.37 8.39
N GLU A 23 13.01 -1.49 9.07
CA GLU A 23 12.52 -0.18 9.50
C GLU A 23 11.97 0.66 8.34
N ALA A 24 12.69 0.69 7.21
CA ALA A 24 12.32 1.43 6.00
C ALA A 24 10.91 1.05 5.45
N LEU A 25 10.46 -0.18 5.67
CA LEU A 25 9.15 -0.66 5.22
C LEU A 25 8.05 -0.50 6.26
N ARG A 26 8.44 -0.40 7.55
CA ARG A 26 7.55 -0.55 8.71
C ARG A 26 6.54 0.59 8.85
N TYR A 27 6.92 1.79 8.40
CA TYR A 27 6.14 3.01 8.59
C TYR A 27 5.46 3.51 7.31
N LEU A 28 5.44 2.72 6.23
CA LEU A 28 4.61 3.02 5.07
C LEU A 28 3.13 2.82 5.43
N ASP A 29 2.27 3.77 5.08
CA ASP A 29 0.82 3.71 5.33
C ASP A 29 0.19 2.41 4.81
N VAL A 30 0.62 1.96 3.61
CA VAL A 30 0.18 0.68 3.03
C VAL A 30 0.62 -0.52 3.87
N THR A 31 1.85 -0.51 4.39
CA THR A 31 2.34 -1.58 5.26
C THR A 31 1.56 -1.61 6.57
N VAL A 32 1.30 -0.44 7.15
CA VAL A 32 0.48 -0.33 8.37
C VAL A 32 -0.93 -0.87 8.11
N LEU A 33 -1.59 -0.47 7.02
CA LEU A 33 -2.90 -0.99 6.64
C LEU A 33 -2.88 -2.52 6.48
N THR A 34 -1.95 -3.05 5.67
CA THR A 34 -1.91 -4.48 5.36
C THR A 34 -1.57 -5.31 6.60
N ARG A 35 -0.53 -4.94 7.33
CA ARG A 35 -0.03 -5.74 8.47
C ARG A 35 -0.94 -5.59 9.67
N LEU A 36 -1.20 -4.36 10.10
CA LEU A 36 -1.92 -4.14 11.36
C LEU A 36 -3.43 -4.32 11.19
N ILE A 37 -4.02 -3.84 10.10
CA ILE A 37 -5.48 -3.87 9.95
C ILE A 37 -5.92 -5.18 9.27
N PHE A 38 -5.41 -5.48 8.08
CA PHE A 38 -5.90 -6.65 7.35
C PHE A 38 -5.45 -7.96 7.97
N ILE A 39 -4.18 -8.11 8.34
CA ILE A 39 -3.67 -9.36 8.91
C ILE A 39 -4.00 -9.44 10.41
N GLU A 40 -3.51 -8.53 11.25
CA GLU A 40 -3.66 -8.68 12.71
C GLU A 40 -5.10 -8.48 13.21
N ILE A 41 -5.81 -7.46 12.72
CA ILE A 41 -7.16 -7.13 13.23
C ILE A 41 -8.24 -7.94 12.49
N PHE A 42 -8.18 -8.03 11.16
CA PHE A 42 -9.20 -8.74 10.38
C PHE A 42 -8.88 -10.22 10.16
N GLY A 43 -7.66 -10.69 10.45
CA GLY A 43 -7.27 -12.10 10.31
C GLY A 43 -7.20 -12.55 8.85
N PHE A 44 -6.85 -11.67 7.91
CA PHE A 44 -6.71 -12.03 6.50
C PHE A 44 -5.42 -12.82 6.28
N ASP A 45 -5.52 -13.91 5.51
CA ASP A 45 -4.36 -14.60 4.97
C ASP A 45 -3.91 -13.98 3.63
N ASN A 46 -2.77 -14.43 3.13
CA ASN A 46 -2.22 -13.95 1.85
C ASN A 46 -3.15 -14.21 0.66
N SER A 47 -3.97 -15.28 0.69
CA SER A 47 -4.89 -15.58 -0.41
C SER A 47 -6.03 -14.56 -0.50
N LYS A 48 -6.51 -14.07 0.64
CA LYS A 48 -7.50 -12.99 0.71
C LYS A 48 -6.92 -11.65 0.27
N LEU A 49 -5.67 -11.37 0.63
CA LEU A 49 -4.99 -10.12 0.23
C LEU A 49 -4.83 -10.00 -1.30
N ASP A 50 -4.64 -11.14 -1.98
CA ASP A 50 -4.52 -11.20 -3.44
C ASP A 50 -5.87 -11.38 -4.17
N ASN A 51 -6.98 -11.50 -3.45
CA ASN A 51 -8.30 -11.67 -4.05
C ASN A 51 -8.95 -10.31 -4.36
N GLU A 52 -9.04 -9.97 -5.64
CA GLU A 52 -9.61 -8.71 -6.12
C GLU A 52 -11.12 -8.56 -5.81
N ASN A 53 -11.82 -9.66 -5.53
CA ASN A 53 -13.22 -9.63 -5.07
C ASN A 53 -13.35 -9.25 -3.59
N ILE A 54 -12.26 -9.34 -2.82
CA ILE A 54 -12.22 -8.97 -1.40
C ILE A 54 -11.58 -7.59 -1.24
N ILE A 55 -10.46 -7.33 -1.92
CA ILE A 55 -9.74 -6.05 -1.85
C ILE A 55 -9.61 -5.45 -3.24
N THR A 56 -10.27 -4.31 -3.43
CA THR A 56 -10.16 -3.51 -4.65
C THR A 56 -9.30 -2.27 -4.40
N TYR A 57 -8.50 -1.87 -5.39
CA TYR A 57 -7.61 -0.72 -5.31
C TYR A 57 -8.08 0.36 -6.29
N SER A 58 -8.12 1.61 -5.82
CA SER A 58 -8.40 2.77 -6.67
C SER A 58 -7.36 3.86 -6.44
N SER A 59 -6.90 4.50 -7.51
CA SER A 59 -6.05 5.69 -7.44
C SER A 59 -6.87 6.98 -7.27
N SER A 60 -8.19 6.89 -7.10
CA SER A 60 -9.09 8.02 -6.95
C SER A 60 -9.88 7.92 -5.65
N GLU A 61 -9.64 8.89 -4.76
CA GLU A 61 -10.38 9.07 -3.52
C GLU A 61 -11.90 9.15 -3.74
N LYS A 62 -12.33 9.87 -4.79
CA LYS A 62 -13.75 9.99 -5.16
C LYS A 62 -14.38 8.63 -5.46
N GLN A 63 -13.70 7.79 -6.24
CA GLN A 63 -14.21 6.45 -6.56
C GLN A 63 -14.28 5.55 -5.32
N ALA A 64 -13.29 5.65 -4.41
CA ALA A 64 -13.32 4.90 -3.16
C ALA A 64 -14.52 5.33 -2.28
N ILE A 65 -14.75 6.63 -2.14
CA ILE A 65 -15.89 7.18 -1.39
C ILE A 65 -17.22 6.71 -2.01
N GLU A 66 -17.37 6.84 -3.33
CA GLU A 66 -18.58 6.40 -4.05
C GLU A 66 -18.84 4.90 -3.89
N ALA A 67 -17.79 4.07 -3.88
CA ALA A 67 -17.92 2.63 -3.66
C ALA A 67 -18.50 2.30 -2.28
N ALA A 68 -18.02 2.96 -1.23
CA ALA A 68 -18.55 2.79 0.13
C ALA A 68 -19.99 3.33 0.26
N VAL A 69 -20.28 4.52 -0.29
CA VAL A 69 -21.62 5.13 -0.23
C VAL A 69 -22.67 4.29 -0.97
N SER A 70 -22.30 3.71 -2.11
CA SER A 70 -23.20 2.89 -2.92
C SER A 70 -23.34 1.45 -2.42
N GLY A 71 -22.62 1.05 -1.37
CA GLY A 71 -22.65 -0.31 -0.83
C GLY A 71 -21.92 -1.34 -1.70
N LYS A 72 -21.03 -0.91 -2.60
CA LYS A 72 -20.17 -1.81 -3.39
C LYS A 72 -19.06 -2.44 -2.56
N CYS A 73 -18.71 -1.82 -1.44
CA CYS A 73 -17.80 -2.37 -0.43
C CYS A 73 -18.25 -1.98 0.97
N ASP A 74 -17.82 -2.75 1.97
CA ASP A 74 -18.16 -2.51 3.37
C ASP A 74 -17.39 -1.32 3.95
N ILE A 75 -16.10 -1.20 3.59
CA ILE A 75 -15.17 -0.20 4.11
C ILE A 75 -14.23 0.26 2.99
N SER A 76 -13.91 1.55 2.96
CA SER A 76 -12.86 2.12 2.09
C SER A 76 -11.79 2.80 2.93
N PHE A 77 -10.53 2.53 2.61
CA PHE A 77 -9.36 3.16 3.24
C PHE A 77 -8.71 4.14 2.26
N ILE A 78 -8.52 5.39 2.71
CA ILE A 78 -7.77 6.40 1.98
C ILE A 78 -6.45 6.59 2.71
N LEU A 79 -5.34 6.43 2.00
CA LEU A 79 -3.99 6.47 2.56
C LEU A 79 -3.26 7.74 2.15
N ASN A 80 -2.30 8.17 2.97
CA ASN A 80 -1.37 9.19 2.51
C ASN A 80 -0.54 8.63 1.33
N PRO A 81 -0.18 9.49 0.35
CA PRO A 81 0.68 9.06 -0.74
C PRO A 81 2.06 8.69 -0.21
N THR A 82 2.61 7.59 -0.70
CA THR A 82 3.99 7.19 -0.43
C THR A 82 4.95 8.26 -0.95
N LYS A 83 5.77 8.83 -0.07
CA LYS A 83 6.68 9.92 -0.41
C LYS A 83 7.91 9.40 -1.16
N ILE A 84 8.50 10.24 -2.01
CA ILE A 84 9.67 9.84 -2.82
C ILE A 84 10.89 9.52 -1.94
N GLU A 85 11.01 10.16 -0.78
CA GLU A 85 12.07 9.89 0.20
C GLU A 85 11.96 8.47 0.75
N GLN A 86 10.73 7.99 1.01
CA GLN A 86 10.50 6.63 1.49
C GLN A 86 10.84 5.61 0.40
N VAL A 87 10.49 5.89 -0.86
CA VAL A 87 10.87 5.03 -2.00
C VAL A 87 12.39 4.96 -2.14
N ARG A 88 13.09 6.10 -2.01
CA ARG A 88 14.55 6.15 -2.07
C ARG A 88 15.19 5.37 -0.93
N ASP A 89 14.73 5.56 0.30
CA ASP A 89 15.24 4.86 1.48
C ASP A 89 15.12 3.33 1.33
N ILE A 90 13.98 2.85 0.83
CA ILE A 90 13.77 1.42 0.55
C ILE A 90 14.77 0.91 -0.50
N ALA A 91 14.98 1.67 -1.58
CA ALA A 91 15.93 1.31 -2.63
C ALA A 91 17.39 1.33 -2.15
N ASP A 92 17.78 2.33 -1.36
CA ASP A 92 19.13 2.48 -0.79
C ASP A 92 19.46 1.32 0.17
N ASN A 93 18.45 0.76 0.84
CA ASN A 93 18.57 -0.45 1.66
C ASN A 93 18.51 -1.77 0.86
N GLY A 94 18.40 -1.71 -0.48
CA GLY A 94 18.29 -2.91 -1.33
C GLY A 94 16.99 -3.68 -1.15
N LEU A 95 15.94 -3.02 -0.64
CA LEU A 95 14.65 -3.62 -0.35
C LEU A 95 13.67 -3.42 -1.52
N VAL A 96 12.59 -4.22 -1.51
CA VAL A 96 11.53 -4.16 -2.52
C VAL A 96 10.32 -3.46 -1.95
N MET A 97 9.74 -2.54 -2.72
CA MET A 97 8.48 -1.87 -2.36
C MET A 97 7.35 -2.89 -2.15
N PRO A 98 6.50 -2.71 -1.11
CA PRO A 98 5.33 -3.56 -0.94
C PRO A 98 4.43 -3.52 -2.19
N ARG A 99 3.70 -4.59 -2.47
CA ARG A 99 2.80 -4.63 -3.62
C ARG A 99 1.72 -3.55 -3.48
N LYS A 100 1.33 -2.94 -4.61
CA LYS A 100 0.27 -1.91 -4.70
C LYS A 100 0.51 -0.68 -3.78
N SER A 101 1.77 -0.39 -3.46
CA SER A 101 2.19 0.70 -2.56
C SER A 101 2.43 2.05 -3.25
N THR A 102 2.53 2.09 -4.58
CA THR A 102 2.86 3.30 -5.34
C THR A 102 2.09 3.36 -6.65
N TYR A 103 1.51 4.52 -6.95
CA TYR A 103 0.97 4.88 -8.25
C TYR A 103 1.70 6.13 -8.75
N PHE A 104 2.62 5.96 -9.71
CA PHE A 104 3.34 7.09 -10.30
C PHE A 104 2.50 7.76 -11.38
N TYR A 105 2.25 9.06 -11.22
CA TYR A 105 1.52 9.87 -12.20
C TYR A 105 2.21 11.23 -12.46
N PRO A 106 2.39 11.65 -13.73
CA PRO A 106 2.20 10.83 -14.93
C PRO A 106 3.16 9.64 -14.90
N LYS A 107 2.75 8.50 -15.49
CA LYS A 107 3.68 7.39 -15.68
C LYS A 107 4.89 7.92 -16.43
N VAL A 108 6.09 7.54 -15.98
CA VAL A 108 7.33 7.99 -16.61
C VAL A 108 7.22 7.74 -18.10
N ILE A 109 7.32 8.81 -18.90
CA ILE A 109 7.23 8.75 -20.35
C ILE A 109 8.58 8.18 -20.83
N THR A 110 8.81 6.90 -20.63
CA THR A 110 9.99 6.22 -21.15
C THR A 110 9.68 5.80 -22.58
N GLY A 111 10.42 6.34 -23.55
CA GLY A 111 10.53 5.71 -24.87
C GLY A 111 11.18 4.35 -24.70
N MET A 112 10.50 3.29 -25.11
CA MET A 112 11.05 1.93 -25.06
C MET A 112 12.14 1.82 -26.13
N VAL A 113 13.42 1.76 -25.74
CA VAL A 113 14.53 1.50 -26.67
C VAL A 113 14.88 0.02 -26.59
N LEU A 114 14.44 -0.75 -27.58
CA LEU A 114 14.82 -2.16 -27.74
C LEU A 114 16.08 -2.24 -28.60
N ASN A 115 17.20 -2.64 -28.00
CA ASN A 115 18.41 -2.97 -28.75
C ASN A 115 18.34 -4.45 -29.17
N LYS A 116 18.29 -4.71 -30.48
CA LYS A 116 18.32 -6.08 -31.00
C LYS A 116 19.71 -6.65 -30.77
N LEU A 117 19.81 -7.66 -29.90
CA LEU A 117 21.04 -8.44 -29.78
C LEU A 117 21.21 -9.27 -31.06
N THR A 118 22.17 -8.88 -31.88
CA THR A 118 22.66 -9.71 -32.98
C THR A 118 23.61 -10.73 -32.36
N LEU A 119 23.24 -12.01 -32.42
CA LEU A 119 24.15 -13.14 -32.15
C LEU A 119 25.17 -13.26 -33.28
#